data_AF-A0A413WLL7-F1
#
_entry.id   AF-A0A413WLL7-F1
#
_cell.length_a   1.000
_cell.length_b   1.000
_cell.length_c   1.000
_cell.angle_alpha   90.00
_cell.angle_beta   90.00
_cell.angle_gamma   90.00
#
_symmetry.space_group_name_H-M   'P 1'
#
loop_
_entity.id
_entity.type
_entity.pdbx_description
1 polymer ?
#
loop_
_entity_poly.entity_id
_entity_poly.type
_entity_poly.pdbx_seq_one_letter_code
_entity_poly.pdbx_strand_id
1 'polypeptide(L)'
;MKEINFNIVADDSTDGHGGFGVGSLSLNNMSPVIIDVEAGTAVIDMGAMHAKSAIEKRIKFLTDPEAVPNGKPYWIVWVTVGRKPEGFYYGGVAACDMSIDLEARRGYKLLPYHVNQMDKSLKGRILIDMMDAPSRDVLAAFLKEHRPEIWAQSTELQNELERLRAE
;
A
#
# COMPACT_ATOMS: atom_id res chain seq x y z
N MET A 1 13.27 17.78 4.43
CA MET A 1 12.53 16.62 3.89
C MET A 1 11.06 16.87 4.21
N LYS A 2 10.16 16.88 3.24
CA LYS A 2 8.73 17.06 3.52
C LYS A 2 8.25 15.71 4.04
N GLU A 3 7.81 15.63 5.31
CA GLU A 3 7.23 14.39 5.81
C GLU A 3 5.98 14.08 4.99
N ILE A 4 6.10 13.09 4.11
CA ILE A 4 4.96 12.61 3.33
C ILE A 4 4.13 11.80 4.29
N ASN A 5 2.89 12.23 4.42
CA ASN A 5 1.96 11.72 5.39
C ASN A 5 0.88 10.88 4.70
N PHE A 6 0.19 9.99 5.43
CA PHE A 6 -0.98 9.32 4.90
C PHE A 6 -2.04 10.34 4.46
N ASN A 7 -2.65 10.08 3.31
CA ASN A 7 -3.76 10.90 2.85
C ASN A 7 -5.00 10.59 3.70
N ILE A 8 -5.44 11.60 4.44
CA ILE A 8 -6.65 11.55 5.26
C ILE A 8 -7.42 12.82 4.95
N VAL A 9 -8.50 12.71 4.16
CA VAL A 9 -9.39 13.83 3.92
C VAL A 9 -10.47 13.82 5.01
N ALA A 10 -10.53 14.89 5.79
CA ALA A 10 -11.70 15.16 6.63
C ALA A 10 -12.86 15.49 5.68
N ASP A 11 -13.89 14.64 5.71
CA ASP A 11 -15.11 14.82 4.94
C ASP A 11 -15.82 16.10 5.40
N ASP A 12 -15.68 17.18 4.62
CA ASP A 12 -16.44 18.42 4.75
C ASP A 12 -17.29 18.54 3.49
N SER A 13 -18.55 18.10 3.56
CA SER A 13 -19.75 18.62 2.87
C SER A 13 -20.85 17.56 2.82
N THR A 14 -21.63 17.44 3.90
CA THR A 14 -23.01 16.96 3.79
C THR A 14 -23.87 18.09 3.26
N ASP A 15 -23.92 18.28 1.95
CA ASP A 15 -24.95 19.12 1.32
C ASP A 15 -25.70 18.31 0.26
N GLY A 16 -26.88 17.84 0.66
CA GLY A 16 -28.02 17.61 -0.21
C GLY A 16 -27.93 16.48 -1.23
N HIS A 17 -28.14 15.23 -0.79
CA HIS A 17 -29.18 14.31 -1.30
C HIS A 17 -28.95 12.91 -0.73
N GLY A 18 -29.93 12.39 0.02
CA GLY A 18 -29.90 11.03 0.55
C GLY A 18 -29.94 9.97 -0.56
N GLY A 19 -28.78 9.40 -0.89
CA GLY A 19 -28.68 8.28 -1.82
C GLY A 19 -27.26 7.72 -1.90
N PHE A 20 -27.07 6.51 -1.33
CA PHE A 20 -25.93 5.60 -1.51
C PHE A 20 -24.53 6.09 -1.08
N GLY A 21 -24.05 5.55 0.05
CA GLY A 21 -22.61 5.50 0.36
C GLY A 21 -22.13 6.36 1.53
N VAL A 22 -22.72 6.18 2.72
CA VAL A 22 -22.05 6.60 3.97
C VAL A 22 -20.81 5.72 4.13
N GLY A 23 -19.62 6.27 3.81
CA GLY A 23 -18.34 5.59 3.96
C GLY A 23 -17.68 5.09 2.66
N SER A 24 -17.86 5.76 1.51
CA SER A 24 -17.10 5.40 0.31
C SER A 24 -15.60 5.66 0.52
N LEU A 25 -14.81 4.58 0.53
CA LEU A 25 -13.36 4.65 0.52
C LEU A 25 -12.93 5.22 -0.84
N SER A 26 -12.57 6.50 -0.84
CA SER A 26 -12.10 7.24 -2.02
C SER A 26 -10.60 7.03 -2.24
N LEU A 27 -10.13 7.19 -3.49
CA LEU A 27 -8.70 7.31 -3.83
C LEU A 27 -7.98 8.36 -2.97
N ASN A 28 -8.71 9.38 -2.51
CA ASN A 28 -8.18 10.42 -1.63
C ASN A 28 -7.77 9.92 -0.25
N ASN A 29 -8.20 8.73 0.18
CA ASN A 29 -7.84 8.15 1.47
C ASN A 29 -6.80 7.03 1.32
N MET A 30 -6.19 6.92 0.14
CA MET A 30 -5.19 5.90 -0.17
C MET A 30 -3.79 6.52 -0.25
N SER A 31 -2.83 5.77 0.28
CA SER A 31 -1.41 6.03 0.07
C SER A 31 -0.69 4.72 -0.30
N PRO A 32 0.13 4.71 -1.36
CA PRO A 32 1.03 3.60 -1.64
C PRO A 32 2.23 3.65 -0.68
N VAL A 33 2.49 2.51 -0.05
CA VAL A 33 3.71 2.25 0.72
C VAL A 33 4.60 1.33 -0.10
N ILE A 34 5.82 1.76 -0.35
CA ILE A 34 6.83 0.97 -1.06
C ILE A 34 7.72 0.31 -0.01
N ILE A 35 7.91 -1.00 -0.11
CA ILE A 35 8.86 -1.75 0.72
C ILE A 35 10.01 -2.22 -0.15
N ASP A 36 11.22 -1.88 0.26
CA ASP A 36 12.46 -2.43 -0.28
C ASP A 36 12.78 -3.70 0.53
N VAL A 37 12.63 -4.87 -0.10
CA VAL A 37 12.70 -6.17 0.59
C VAL A 37 14.11 -6.43 1.11
N GLU A 38 15.15 -6.09 0.33
CA GLU A 38 16.53 -6.32 0.73
C GLU A 38 17.01 -5.30 1.78
N ALA A 39 16.58 -4.04 1.68
CA ALA A 39 16.95 -3.01 2.64
C ALA A 39 16.15 -3.10 3.95
N GLY A 40 14.99 -3.79 3.93
CA GLY A 40 14.10 -3.88 5.09
C GLY A 40 13.49 -2.53 5.46
N THR A 41 13.24 -1.66 4.47
CA THR A 41 12.73 -0.29 4.69
C THR A 41 11.42 -0.06 3.96
N ALA A 42 10.56 0.79 4.53
CA ALA A 42 9.31 1.22 3.93
C ALA A 42 9.23 2.74 3.80
N VAL A 43 8.55 3.22 2.75
CA VAL A 43 8.32 4.66 2.51
C VAL A 43 6.98 4.89 1.83
N ILE A 44 6.30 5.99 2.17
CA ILE A 44 5.15 6.46 1.38
C ILE A 44 5.67 7.23 0.17
N ASP A 45 5.30 6.80 -1.04
CA ASP A 45 5.62 7.51 -2.27
C ASP A 45 4.40 7.67 -3.16
N MET A 46 3.71 8.81 -3.02
CA MET A 46 2.52 9.15 -3.80
C MET A 46 2.75 9.14 -5.32
N GLY A 47 3.99 9.19 -5.79
CA GLY A 47 4.33 9.00 -7.20
C GLY A 47 3.89 7.65 -7.75
N ALA A 48 3.83 6.60 -6.91
CA ALA A 48 3.42 5.26 -7.31
C ALA A 48 1.97 5.18 -7.82
N MET A 49 1.10 6.11 -7.41
CA MET A 49 -0.26 6.24 -7.95
C MET A 49 -0.29 6.43 -9.48
N HIS A 50 0.79 6.96 -10.05
CA HIS A 50 0.90 7.26 -11.48
C HIS A 50 2.11 6.57 -12.14
N ALA A 51 2.64 5.51 -11.53
CA ALA A 51 3.89 4.84 -11.95
C ALA A 51 5.09 5.80 -12.06
N LYS A 52 5.17 6.75 -11.12
CA LYS A 52 6.18 7.81 -11.07
C LYS A 52 6.84 7.91 -9.69
N SER A 53 6.86 6.84 -8.90
CA SER A 53 7.65 6.81 -7.65
C SER A 53 9.15 6.98 -7.94
N ALA A 54 9.94 7.23 -6.90
CA ALA A 54 11.38 7.38 -6.98
C ALA A 54 12.05 6.16 -7.65
N ILE A 55 11.57 4.95 -7.33
CA ILE A 55 12.09 3.70 -7.87
C ILE A 55 11.55 3.38 -9.27
N GLU A 56 10.36 3.87 -9.64
CA GLU A 56 9.75 3.60 -10.96
C GLU A 56 10.23 4.55 -12.05
N LYS A 57 10.63 5.79 -11.70
CA LYS A 57 11.05 6.78 -12.69
C LYS A 57 12.19 6.23 -13.54
N ARG A 58 12.06 6.40 -14.86
CA ARG A 58 13.08 6.05 -15.87
C ARG A 58 13.34 4.54 -16.04
N ILE A 59 12.46 3.71 -15.50
CA ILE A 59 12.47 2.25 -15.67
C ILE A 59 11.47 1.86 -16.77
N LYS A 60 11.85 0.92 -17.64
CA LYS A 60 10.91 0.27 -18.55
C LYS A 60 10.38 -0.99 -17.87
N PHE A 61 9.08 -1.01 -17.60
CA PHE A 61 8.42 -2.18 -17.03
C PHE A 61 8.10 -3.23 -18.11
N LEU A 62 8.37 -4.47 -17.75
CA LEU A 62 8.09 -5.70 -18.49
C LEU A 62 7.07 -6.53 -17.69
N THR A 63 6.34 -7.38 -18.40
CA THR A 63 5.32 -8.27 -17.81
C THR A 63 5.83 -9.69 -17.56
N ASP A 64 7.09 -9.95 -17.91
CA ASP A 64 7.76 -11.24 -17.70
C ASP A 64 8.87 -11.03 -16.65
N PRO A 65 8.82 -11.72 -15.49
CA PRO A 65 9.83 -11.57 -14.45
C PRO A 65 11.19 -12.12 -14.89
N GLU A 66 11.23 -13.16 -15.73
CA GLU A 66 12.47 -13.76 -16.23
C GLU A 66 13.28 -12.79 -17.12
N ALA A 67 12.61 -11.77 -17.67
CA ALA A 67 13.25 -10.71 -18.44
C ALA A 67 13.96 -9.65 -17.56
N VAL A 68 13.92 -9.81 -16.23
CA VAL A 68 14.59 -8.93 -15.25
C VAL A 68 15.32 -9.79 -14.20
N PRO A 69 16.33 -10.58 -14.61
CA PRO A 69 16.94 -11.61 -13.76
C PRO A 69 17.72 -11.05 -12.56
N ASN A 70 18.19 -9.79 -12.65
CA ASN A 70 18.89 -9.09 -11.56
C ASN A 70 17.97 -8.04 -10.90
N GLY A 71 16.65 -8.18 -11.06
CA GLY A 71 15.70 -7.24 -10.50
C GLY A 71 15.66 -7.34 -8.99
N LYS A 72 16.01 -6.24 -8.32
CA LYS A 72 15.85 -6.11 -6.87
C LYS A 72 14.36 -6.16 -6.50
N PRO A 73 13.94 -6.99 -5.52
CA PRO A 73 12.53 -7.15 -5.17
C PRO A 73 11.97 -5.99 -4.34
N TYR A 74 10.74 -5.59 -4.66
CA TYR A 74 9.97 -4.56 -3.96
C TYR A 74 8.51 -4.98 -3.80
N TRP A 75 7.87 -4.49 -2.75
CA TRP A 75 6.42 -4.48 -2.62
C TRP A 75 5.88 -3.07 -2.85
N ILE A 76 4.77 -2.95 -3.57
CA ILE A 76 3.86 -1.82 -3.45
C ILE A 76 2.66 -2.30 -2.65
N VAL A 77 2.43 -1.66 -1.51
CA VAL A 77 1.28 -1.92 -0.64
C VAL A 77 0.34 -0.72 -0.72
N TRP A 78 -0.85 -0.94 -1.29
CA TRP A 78 -1.91 0.06 -1.26
C TRP A 78 -2.51 0.08 0.13
N VAL A 79 -2.43 1.22 0.82
CA VAL A 79 -2.97 1.40 2.17
C VAL A 79 -4.09 2.41 2.11
N THR A 80 -5.29 1.99 2.45
CA THR A 80 -6.49 2.83 2.52
C THR A 80 -6.85 3.09 3.97
N VAL A 81 -6.97 4.36 4.35
CA VAL A 81 -7.44 4.78 5.66
C VAL A 81 -8.97 4.86 5.66
N GLY A 82 -9.60 4.05 6.51
CA GLY A 82 -11.02 4.07 6.80
C GLY A 82 -11.33 4.96 8.02
N ARG A 83 -12.61 5.28 8.20
CA ARG A 83 -13.13 6.03 9.34
C ARG A 83 -14.25 5.25 10.04
N LYS A 84 -14.22 5.21 11.37
CA LYS A 84 -15.26 4.68 12.25
C LYS A 84 -15.50 5.68 13.39
N PRO A 85 -16.56 5.54 14.22
CA PRO A 85 -16.85 6.48 15.30
C PRO A 85 -15.68 6.69 16.27
N GLU A 86 -14.86 5.66 16.51
CA GLU A 86 -13.74 5.69 17.44
C GLU A 86 -12.47 6.32 16.85
N GLY A 87 -12.44 6.59 15.54
CA GLY A 87 -11.31 7.21 14.86
C GLY A 87 -11.01 6.63 13.48
N PHE A 88 -9.83 6.95 12.97
CA PHE A 88 -9.32 6.40 11.71
C PHE A 88 -8.65 5.05 11.95
N TYR A 89 -8.69 4.18 10.94
CA TYR A 89 -8.01 2.89 10.95
C TYR A 89 -7.51 2.54 9.54
N TYR A 90 -6.54 1.65 9.41
CA TYR A 90 -6.13 1.07 8.13
C TYR A 90 -7.20 0.07 7.69
N GLY A 91 -8.12 0.55 6.86
CA GLY A 91 -9.33 -0.17 6.47
C GLY A 91 -9.17 -1.03 5.23
N GLY A 92 -8.10 -0.84 4.45
CA GLY A 92 -7.73 -1.72 3.35
C GLY A 92 -6.22 -1.71 3.15
N VAL A 93 -5.63 -2.88 2.92
CA VAL A 93 -4.19 -3.06 2.78
C VAL A 93 -3.95 -4.17 1.77
N ALA A 94 -3.54 -3.84 0.54
CA ALA A 94 -3.33 -4.84 -0.50
C ALA A 94 -1.95 -4.72 -1.12
N ALA A 95 -1.15 -5.78 -1.05
CA ALA A 95 0.20 -5.80 -1.59
C ALA A 95 0.25 -6.36 -3.02
N CYS A 96 1.26 -5.93 -3.76
CA CYS A 96 1.63 -6.46 -5.07
C CYS A 96 3.14 -6.35 -5.27
N ASP A 97 3.72 -7.39 -5.86
CA ASP A 97 5.15 -7.52 -6.10
C ASP A 97 5.58 -6.74 -7.35
N MET A 98 6.84 -6.35 -7.35
CA MET A 98 7.55 -5.86 -8.52
C MET A 98 9.06 -6.05 -8.31
N SER A 99 9.84 -5.98 -9.39
CA SER A 99 11.29 -5.96 -9.29
C SER A 99 11.89 -4.86 -10.17
N ILE A 100 13.04 -4.32 -9.78
CA ILE A 100 13.73 -3.27 -10.53
C ILE A 100 15.21 -3.60 -10.63
N ASP A 101 15.69 -3.68 -11.87
CA ASP A 101 17.11 -3.63 -12.22
C ASP A 101 17.45 -2.19 -12.64
N LEU A 102 18.10 -1.46 -11.73
CA LEU A 102 18.50 -0.08 -11.94
C LEU A 102 19.60 0.06 -13.01
N GLU A 103 20.50 -0.92 -13.11
CA GLU A 103 21.62 -0.89 -14.06
C GLU A 103 21.09 -1.08 -15.50
N ALA A 104 20.23 -2.07 -15.71
CA ALA A 104 19.59 -2.33 -17.00
C ALA A 104 18.44 -1.35 -17.30
N ARG A 105 18.00 -0.58 -16.30
CA ARG A 105 16.80 0.28 -16.36
C ARG A 105 15.56 -0.49 -16.81
N ARG A 106 15.43 -1.70 -16.28
CA ARG A 106 14.32 -2.63 -16.52
C ARG A 106 13.66 -2.97 -15.20
N GLY A 107 12.37 -3.22 -15.22
CA GLY A 107 11.64 -3.69 -14.05
C GLY A 107 10.54 -4.64 -14.44
N TYR A 108 10.17 -5.54 -13.55
CA TYR A 108 8.99 -6.37 -13.70
C TYR A 108 7.82 -5.73 -12.96
N LYS A 109 6.67 -5.61 -13.64
CA LYS A 109 5.42 -5.16 -13.02
C LYS A 109 4.23 -5.59 -13.88
N LEU A 110 3.28 -6.31 -13.29
CA LEU A 110 2.02 -6.62 -13.95
C LEU A 110 0.96 -5.56 -13.63
N LEU A 111 0.82 -4.56 -14.50
CA LEU A 111 -0.09 -3.42 -14.28
C LEU A 111 -1.54 -3.81 -13.96
N PRO A 112 -2.20 -4.77 -14.66
CA PRO A 112 -3.55 -5.20 -14.32
C PRO A 112 -3.67 -5.74 -12.89
N TYR A 113 -2.66 -6.47 -12.41
CA TYR A 113 -2.63 -6.99 -11.06
C TYR A 113 -2.51 -5.86 -10.03
N HIS A 114 -1.62 -4.89 -10.26
CA HIS A 114 -1.45 -3.72 -9.39
C HIS A 114 -2.74 -2.89 -9.28
N VAL A 115 -3.43 -2.63 -10.38
CA VAL A 115 -4.71 -1.90 -10.39
C VAL A 115 -5.79 -2.69 -9.65
N ASN A 116 -5.84 -4.02 -9.81
CA ASN A 116 -6.79 -4.86 -9.08
C ASN A 116 -6.51 -4.86 -7.56
N GLN A 117 -5.24 -4.89 -7.14
CA GLN A 117 -4.90 -4.81 -5.71
C GLN A 117 -5.26 -3.43 -5.14
N MET A 118 -5.03 -2.36 -5.90
CA MET A 118 -5.49 -1.01 -5.55
C MET A 118 -7.01 -0.98 -5.33
N ASP A 119 -7.81 -1.48 -6.28
CA ASP A 119 -9.28 -1.57 -6.15
C ASP A 119 -9.72 -2.38 -4.93
N LYS A 120 -9.05 -3.51 -4.65
CA LYS A 120 -9.34 -4.32 -3.45
C LYS A 120 -9.02 -3.58 -2.15
N SER A 121 -7.93 -2.82 -2.09
CA SER A 121 -7.63 -1.96 -0.94
C SER A 121 -8.70 -0.88 -0.76
N LEU A 122 -9.14 -0.23 -1.84
CA LEU A 122 -10.28 0.72 -1.79
C LEU A 122 -11.56 0.05 -1.32
N LYS A 123 -11.76 -1.25 -1.55
CA LYS A 123 -12.93 -1.99 -1.04
C LYS A 123 -12.74 -2.51 0.38
N GLY A 124 -11.70 -2.05 1.07
CA GLY A 124 -11.41 -2.41 2.44
C GLY A 124 -10.91 -3.85 2.62
N ARG A 125 -10.27 -4.43 1.60
CA ARG A 125 -9.69 -5.77 1.70
C ARG A 125 -8.28 -5.70 2.25
N ILE A 126 -7.92 -6.69 3.07
CA ILE A 126 -6.58 -6.92 3.59
C ILE A 126 -6.01 -8.15 2.88
N LEU A 127 -4.98 -7.96 2.07
CA LEU A 127 -4.39 -8.94 1.16
C LEU A 127 -2.87 -8.78 1.21
N ILE A 128 -2.27 -9.40 2.21
CA ILE A 128 -0.83 -9.35 2.53
C ILE A 128 -0.24 -10.75 2.76
N ASP A 129 -1.01 -11.79 2.48
CA ASP A 129 -0.66 -13.21 2.60
C ASP A 129 0.46 -13.61 1.62
N MET A 130 0.50 -13.00 0.44
CA MET A 130 1.55 -13.21 -0.57
C MET A 130 2.90 -12.60 -0.22
N MET A 131 2.96 -11.70 0.76
CA MET A 131 4.22 -11.07 1.16
C MET A 131 5.12 -12.08 1.87
N ASP A 132 6.43 -11.87 1.88
CA ASP A 132 7.32 -12.60 2.78
C ASP A 132 7.17 -12.09 4.24
N ALA A 133 7.50 -12.95 5.21
CA ALA A 133 7.36 -12.61 6.63
C ALA A 133 8.17 -11.36 7.05
N PRO A 134 9.45 -11.20 6.65
CA PRO A 134 10.21 -9.98 6.94
C PRO A 134 9.52 -8.71 6.40
N SER A 135 9.01 -8.73 5.17
CA SER A 135 8.30 -7.59 4.58
C SER A 135 7.00 -7.26 5.32
N ARG A 136 6.27 -8.26 5.83
CA ARG A 136 5.10 -8.02 6.69
C ARG A 136 5.48 -7.34 8.00
N ASP A 137 6.60 -7.73 8.60
CA ASP A 137 7.10 -7.11 9.82
C ASP A 137 7.53 -5.65 9.59
N VAL A 138 8.20 -5.38 8.47
CA VAL A 138 8.56 -4.02 8.04
C VAL A 138 7.30 -3.16 7.85
N LEU A 139 6.28 -3.70 7.16
CA LEU A 139 5.00 -3.00 6.99
C LEU A 139 4.36 -2.66 8.34
N ALA A 140 4.24 -3.65 9.22
CA ALA A 140 3.62 -3.48 10.54
C ALA A 140 4.34 -2.43 11.38
N ALA A 141 5.68 -2.49 11.43
CA ALA A 141 6.50 -1.52 12.14
C ALA A 141 6.32 -0.10 11.57
N PHE A 142 6.39 0.03 10.23
CA PHE A 142 6.23 1.31 9.55
C PHE A 142 4.86 1.95 9.82
N LEU A 143 3.77 1.20 9.68
CA LEU A 143 2.41 1.69 9.92
C LEU A 143 2.22 2.13 11.39
N LYS A 144 2.71 1.32 12.33
CA LYS A 144 2.64 1.60 13.77
C LYS A 144 3.44 2.84 14.16
N GLU A 145 4.65 3.00 13.63
CA GLU A 145 5.52 4.14 13.93
C GLU A 145 4.98 5.43 13.30
N HIS A 146 4.53 5.37 12.05
CA HIS A 146 4.09 6.55 11.31
C HIS A 146 2.76 7.13 11.82
N ARG A 147 1.84 6.25 12.25
CA ARG A 147 0.53 6.62 12.82
C ARG A 147 0.06 5.65 13.91
N PRO A 148 0.60 5.78 15.14
CA PRO A 148 0.26 4.88 16.24
C PRO A 148 -1.24 4.92 16.59
N GLU A 149 -1.90 6.07 16.43
CA GLU A 149 -3.32 6.25 16.70
C GLU A 149 -4.22 5.52 15.69
N ILE A 150 -3.84 5.51 14.40
CA ILE A 150 -4.56 4.77 13.35
C ILE A 150 -4.29 3.28 13.52
N TRP A 151 -3.03 2.93 13.76
CA TRP A 151 -2.63 1.55 14.02
C TRP A 151 -3.43 0.94 15.17
N ALA A 152 -3.53 1.63 16.31
CA ALA A 152 -4.26 1.17 17.50
C ALA A 152 -5.73 0.82 17.21
N GLN A 153 -6.34 1.43 16.18
CA GLN A 153 -7.73 1.21 15.77
C GLN A 153 -7.88 0.16 14.66
N SER A 154 -6.77 -0.39 14.16
CA SER A 154 -6.70 -1.28 12.99
C SER A 154 -6.71 -2.77 13.36
N THR A 155 -7.68 -3.19 14.16
CA THR A 155 -7.75 -4.55 14.72
C THR A 155 -7.76 -5.64 13.64
N GLU A 156 -8.47 -5.45 12.53
CA GLU A 156 -8.52 -6.45 11.45
C GLU A 156 -7.14 -6.69 10.82
N LEU A 157 -6.37 -5.62 10.57
CA LEU A 157 -5.01 -5.71 10.06
C LEU A 157 -4.06 -6.38 11.05
N GLN A 158 -4.17 -6.03 12.35
CA GLN A 158 -3.36 -6.64 13.40
C GLN A 158 -3.62 -8.15 13.50
N ASN A 159 -4.89 -8.56 13.52
CA ASN A 159 -5.29 -9.97 13.57
C ASN A 159 -4.77 -10.75 12.35
N GLU A 160 -4.84 -10.16 11.15
CA GLU A 160 -4.36 -10.81 9.93
C GLU A 160 -2.83 -10.99 9.94
N LEU A 161 -2.09 -9.97 10.41
CA LEU A 161 -0.64 -10.07 10.59
C LEU A 161 -0.26 -11.13 11.64
N GLU A 162 -1.01 -11.23 12.72
CA GLU A 162 -0.81 -12.26 13.75
C GLU A 162 -1.10 -13.66 13.19
N ARG A 163 -2.19 -13.84 12.44
CA ARG A 163 -2.53 -15.09 11.77
C ARG A 163 -1.39 -15.54 10.85
N LEU A 164 -0.90 -14.65 9.99
CA LEU A 164 0.18 -14.93 9.02
C LEU A 164 1.57 -15.11 9.66
N ARG A 165 1.74 -14.81 10.94
CA ARG A 165 2.96 -15.13 11.70
C ARG A 165 2.91 -16.51 12.35
N ALA A 166 1.70 -17.04 12.55
CA ALA A 166 1.49 -18.36 13.14
C ALA A 166 1.52 -19.51 12.11
N GLU A 167 1.51 -19.17 10.82
CA GLU A 167 1.64 -20.08 9.67
C GLU A 167 3.10 -20.25 9.24
#